data_AF-A0A327M3F9-F1
#
_entry.id   AF-A0A327M3F9-F1
#
_cell.length_a   1.000
_cell.length_b   1.000
_cell.length_c   1.000
_cell.angle_alpha   90.00
_cell.angle_beta   90.00
_cell.angle_gamma   90.00
#
_symmetry.space_group_name_H-M   'P 1'
#
loop_
_entity.id
_entity.type
_entity.pdbx_description
1 polymer ?
#
loop_
_entity_poly.entity_id
_entity_poly.type
_entity_poly.pdbx_seq_one_letter_code
_entity_poly.pdbx_strand_id
1 'polypeptide(L)' 'MQIKLTVRALALLSLGLVAACGDTAVEQALMGGGAGAATAVVLNGSVGTGAVVGAAANVAYCQKYPSRC' A
#
# COMPACT_ATOMS: atom_id res chain seq x y z
N MET A 1 -15.83 -18.14 -10.93
CA MET A 1 -15.86 -16.77 -11.49
C MET A 1 -15.26 -15.72 -10.54
N GLN A 2 -15.45 -15.84 -9.22
CA GLN A 2 -14.96 -14.89 -8.20
C GLN A 2 -13.45 -14.61 -8.24
N ILE A 3 -12.61 -15.64 -8.39
CA ILE A 3 -11.14 -15.52 -8.36
C ILE A 3 -10.61 -14.60 -9.48
N LYS A 4 -11.20 -14.68 -10.69
CA LYS A 4 -10.79 -13.87 -11.85
C LYS A 4 -11.14 -12.38 -11.67
N LEU A 5 -12.21 -12.09 -10.92
CA LEU A 5 -12.65 -10.73 -10.61
C LEU A 5 -11.75 -10.08 -9.56
N THR A 6 -11.39 -10.82 -8.50
CA THR A 6 -10.45 -10.36 -7.46
C THR A 6 -9.06 -10.04 -8.01
N VAL A 7 -8.54 -10.84 -8.95
CA VAL A 7 -7.21 -10.57 -9.56
C VAL A 7 -7.24 -9.28 -10.40
N ARG A 8 -8.33 -9.02 -11.14
CA ARG A 8 -8.50 -7.79 -11.91
C ARG A 8 -8.67 -6.56 -11.00
N ALA A 9 -9.41 -6.70 -9.90
CA ALA A 9 -9.56 -5.65 -8.90
C ALA A 9 -8.21 -5.33 -8.21
N LEU A 10 -7.42 -6.34 -7.86
CA LEU A 10 -6.09 -6.17 -7.28
C LEU A 10 -5.11 -5.50 -8.26
N ALA A 11 -5.18 -5.84 -9.55
CA ALA A 11 -4.39 -5.20 -10.59
C ALA A 11 -4.73 -3.72 -10.75
N LEU A 12 -6.03 -3.36 -10.76
CA LEU A 12 -6.48 -1.96 -10.79
C LEU A 12 -6.10 -1.20 -9.52
N LEU A 13 -6.16 -1.84 -8.36
CA LEU A 13 -5.69 -1.26 -7.10
C LEU A 13 -4.18 -0.98 -7.14
N SER A 14 -3.40 -1.90 -7.72
CA SER A 14 -1.94 -1.74 -7.84
C SER A 14 -1.55 -0.59 -8.76
N LEU A 15 -2.37 -0.25 -9.76
CA LEU A 15 -2.19 0.94 -10.60
C LEU A 15 -2.47 2.24 -9.84
N GLY A 16 -3.44 2.24 -8.92
CA GLY A 16 -3.77 3.41 -8.10
C GLY A 16 -2.80 3.66 -6.94
N LEU A 17 -2.21 2.59 -6.40
CA LEU A 17 -1.22 2.66 -5.30
C LEU A 17 0.09 3.35 -5.72
N VAL A 18 0.42 3.38 -7.01
CA VAL A 18 1.64 4.05 -7.49
C VAL A 18 1.51 5.57 -7.39
N ALA A 19 0.31 6.14 -7.55
CA ALA A 19 0.10 7.58 -7.72
C ALA A 19 -0.09 8.38 -6.41
N ALA A 20 0.20 7.78 -5.24
CA ALA A 20 -0.18 8.36 -3.95
C ALA A 20 0.94 8.18 -2.91
N CYS A 21 2.06 8.87 -3.14
CA CYS A 21 3.02 9.09 -2.05
C CYS A 21 2.58 10.19 -1.10
N GLY A 22 1.89 11.24 -1.59
CA GLY A 22 1.56 12.38 -0.75
C GLY A 22 2.79 13.24 -0.44
N ASP A 23 2.55 14.46 0.03
CA ASP A 23 3.59 15.49 0.12
C ASP A 23 4.52 15.31 1.32
N THR A 24 4.04 14.68 2.40
CA THR A 24 4.78 14.56 3.66
C THR A 24 5.10 13.11 4.03
N ALA A 25 6.18 12.89 4.79
CA ALA A 25 6.53 11.56 5.30
C ALA A 25 5.42 10.93 6.16
N VAL A 26 4.58 11.75 6.81
CA VAL A 26 3.45 11.27 7.61
C VAL A 26 2.32 10.78 6.71
N GLU A 27 1.98 11.51 5.65
CA GLU A 27 1.01 11.03 4.64
C GLU A 27 1.50 9.75 3.96
N GLN A 28 2.78 9.70 3.58
CA GLN A 28 3.41 8.50 3.03
C GLN A 28 3.26 7.30 3.98
N ALA A 29 3.53 7.51 5.27
CA ALA A 29 3.39 6.46 6.28
C ALA A 29 1.94 6.04 6.48
N LEU A 30 0.99 6.98 6.49
CA LEU A 30 -0.43 6.70 6.65
C LEU A 30 -0.99 5.90 5.46
N MET A 31 -0.65 6.29 4.24
CA MET A 31 -1.10 5.58 3.04
C MET A 31 -0.48 4.18 2.94
N GLY A 32 0.83 4.08 3.14
CA GLY A 32 1.53 2.79 3.16
C GLY A 32 1.03 1.86 4.28
N GLY A 33 0.85 2.43 5.47
CA GLY A 33 0.38 1.68 6.64
C GLY A 33 -1.07 1.26 6.51
N GLY A 34 -1.94 2.12 5.98
CA GLY A 34 -3.33 1.78 5.67
C GLY A 34 -3.43 0.65 4.64
N ALA A 35 -2.65 0.74 3.55
CA ALA A 35 -2.60 -0.31 2.53
C ALA A 35 -2.06 -1.64 3.09
N GLY A 36 -0.99 -1.59 3.89
CA GLY A 36 -0.41 -2.76 4.54
C GLY A 36 -1.34 -3.40 5.57
N ALA A 37 -2.06 -2.59 6.36
CA ALA A 37 -3.08 -3.05 7.31
C ALA A 37 -4.24 -3.73 6.58
N ALA A 38 -4.79 -3.10 5.54
CA ALA A 38 -5.88 -3.66 4.73
C ALA A 38 -5.47 -4.99 4.09
N THR A 39 -4.24 -5.07 3.57
CA THR A 39 -3.68 -6.31 3.01
C THR A 39 -3.59 -7.40 4.07
N ALA A 40 -3.11 -7.07 5.28
CA ALA A 40 -3.04 -8.03 6.38
C ALA A 40 -4.43 -8.53 6.80
N VAL A 41 -5.46 -7.67 6.81
CA VAL A 41 -6.85 -8.09 7.11
C VAL A 41 -7.35 -9.09 6.06
N VAL A 42 -7.17 -8.79 4.77
CA VAL A 42 -7.61 -9.67 3.67
C VAL A 42 -6.90 -11.03 3.73
N LEU A 43 -5.61 -11.02 4.06
CA LEU A 43 -4.78 -12.23 4.12
C LEU A 43 -4.82 -12.95 5.48
N ASN A 44 -5.65 -12.49 6.44
CA ASN A 44 -5.66 -12.99 7.82
C ASN A 44 -4.26 -12.99 8.50
N GLY A 45 -3.44 -11.98 8.17
CA GLY A 45 -2.12 -11.75 8.76
C GLY A 45 -2.14 -10.78 9.94
N SER A 46 -0.95 -10.51 10.51
CA SER A 46 -0.80 -9.53 11.59
C SER A 46 -1.02 -8.11 11.08
N VAL A 47 -2.14 -7.49 11.47
CA VAL A 47 -2.51 -6.13 11.05
C VAL A 47 -1.45 -5.11 11.48
N GLY A 48 -0.97 -5.18 12.72
CA GLY A 48 0.08 -4.28 13.22
C GLY A 48 1.39 -4.41 12.42
N THR A 49 1.80 -5.63 12.12
CA THR A 49 2.99 -5.87 11.31
C THR A 49 2.81 -5.35 9.88
N GLY A 50 1.65 -5.65 9.26
CA GLY A 50 1.32 -5.16 7.93
C GLY A 50 1.31 -3.64 7.85
N ALA A 51 0.74 -2.97 8.85
CA ALA A 51 0.73 -1.52 8.95
C ALA A 51 2.14 -0.93 9.08
N VAL A 52 2.97 -1.47 9.99
CA VAL A 52 4.33 -0.97 10.20
C VAL A 52 5.20 -1.17 8.96
N VAL A 53 5.17 -2.39 8.39
CA VAL A 53 5.96 -2.71 7.19
C VAL A 53 5.47 -1.89 5.99
N GLY A 54 4.15 -1.77 5.79
CA GLY A 54 3.57 -0.97 4.73
C GLY A 54 3.92 0.51 4.83
N ALA A 55 3.83 1.08 6.04
CA ALA A 55 4.20 2.48 6.29
C ALA A 55 5.68 2.73 5.99
N ALA A 56 6.57 1.89 6.53
CA ALA A 56 8.01 2.03 6.32
C ALA A 56 8.39 1.84 4.85
N ALA A 57 7.81 0.84 4.18
CA ALA A 57 8.06 0.56 2.77
C ALA A 57 7.61 1.73 1.88
N ASN A 58 6.43 2.31 2.14
CA ASN A 58 5.91 3.41 1.35
C ASN A 58 6.79 4.66 1.53
N VAL A 59 7.09 5.07 2.77
CA VAL A 59 7.99 6.21 3.02
C VAL A 59 9.35 6.00 2.35
N ALA A 60 9.96 4.83 2.53
CA ALA A 60 11.25 4.53 1.93
C ALA A 60 11.21 4.57 0.39
N TYR A 61 10.14 4.07 -0.22
CA TYR A 61 9.97 4.09 -1.67
C TYR A 61 9.76 5.50 -2.21
N CYS A 62 8.83 6.26 -1.63
CA CYS A 62 8.50 7.63 -2.00
C CYS A 62 9.72 8.55 -1.93
N GLN A 63 10.48 8.48 -0.83
CA GLN A 63 11.67 9.31 -0.66
C GLN A 63 12.82 8.90 -1.58
N LYS A 64 12.93 7.62 -1.91
CA LYS A 64 13.97 7.12 -2.82
C LYS A 64 13.64 7.42 -4.29
N TYR A 65 12.37 7.44 -4.65
CA TYR A 65 11.91 7.60 -6.03
C TYR A 65 10.78 8.63 -6.16
N PRO A 66 11.02 9.90 -5.84
CA PRO A 66 9.97 10.93 -5.78
C PRO A 66 9.29 11.22 -7.13
N SER A 67 9.91 10.85 -8.26
CA SER A 67 9.35 11.01 -9.61
C SER A 67 8.60 9.77 -10.13
N ARG A 68 8.51 8.70 -9.34
CA ARG A 68 7.86 7.43 -9.71
C ARG A 68 6.55 7.20 -8.97
N CYS A 69 6.06 8.24 -8.32
CA CYS A 69 4.93 8.24 -7.44
C CYS A 69 3.92 9.32 -7.80
#